data_AF-A0A4P5YB31-F1
#
_entry.id   AF-A0A4P5YB31-F1
#
_cell.length_a   1.000
_cell.length_b   1.000
_cell.length_c   1.000
_cell.angle_alpha   90.00
_cell.angle_beta   90.00
_cell.angle_gamma   90.00
#
_symmetry.space_group_name_H-M   'P 1'
#
loop_
_entity.id
_entity.type
_entity.pdbx_description
1 polymer ?
#
loop_
_entity_poly.entity_id
_entity_poly.type
_entity_poly.pdbx_seq_one_letter_code
_entity_poly.pdbx_strand_id
1 'polypeptide(L)'
;MADSPSLPAPLPPWVLPERPDLIAGARGGALLLLPTACIFHGPEVFVPALVLSVGIGVGSALAWTILAGWRWLKIAPVSGILVIALHFGTAVNVWLVPRLDATVRAHELTQDASAWWAAGGPGEPPRYTVGDGGRVQWHRDGDALVTPEPILRWTPFGWKPACWLRVERSGSVAVSRTPPG
;
A
#
# COMPACT_ATOMS: atom_id res chain seq x y z
N MET A 1 25.99 24.65 47.73
CA MET A 1 24.99 23.59 47.61
C MET A 1 24.63 23.47 46.15
N ALA A 2 25.07 22.40 45.48
CA ALA A 2 24.71 22.13 44.10
C ALA A 2 23.45 21.27 44.12
N ASP A 3 22.36 21.75 43.51
CA ASP A 3 21.14 20.97 43.34
C ASP A 3 21.48 19.71 42.56
N SER A 4 21.24 18.56 43.19
CA SER A 4 21.35 17.28 42.50
C SER A 4 20.29 17.24 41.41
N PRO A 5 20.63 17.02 40.14
CA PRO A 5 19.65 16.97 39.07
C PRO A 5 18.66 15.84 39.38
N SER A 6 17.39 16.20 39.54
CA SER A 6 16.32 15.24 39.73
C SER A 6 16.26 14.34 38.50
N LEU A 7 16.37 13.03 38.73
CA LEU A 7 16.17 12.06 37.66
C LEU A 7 14.75 12.22 37.09
N PRO A 8 14.58 12.14 35.76
CA PRO A 8 13.26 12.24 35.15
C PRO A 8 12.34 11.15 35.71
N ALA A 9 11.09 11.50 35.96
CA ALA A 9 10.08 10.56 36.46
C ALA A 9 9.99 9.34 35.54
N PRO A 10 9.84 8.12 36.08
CA PRO A 10 9.69 6.92 35.27
C PRO A 10 8.50 7.09 34.33
N LEU A 11 8.69 6.70 33.06
CA LEU A 11 7.61 6.75 32.08
C LEU A 11 6.45 5.89 32.56
N PRO A 12 5.20 6.30 32.30
CA PRO A 12 4.04 5.52 32.68
C PRO A 12 4.12 4.09 32.14
N PRO A 13 3.63 3.08 32.88
CA PRO A 13 3.72 1.67 32.46
C PRO A 13 2.98 1.36 31.15
N TRP A 14 2.04 2.21 30.74
CA TRP A 14 1.37 2.13 29.43
C TRP A 14 2.23 2.64 28.27
N VAL A 15 3.24 3.48 28.54
CA VAL A 15 4.22 3.94 27.54
C VAL A 15 5.31 2.89 27.32
N LEU A 16 5.73 2.20 28.39
CA LEU A 16 6.89 1.31 28.37
C LEU A 16 6.63 0.03 29.18
N PRO A 17 5.86 -0.93 28.62
CA PRO A 17 5.44 -2.13 29.34
C PRO A 17 6.64 -2.93 29.84
N GLU A 18 6.61 -3.35 31.11
CA GLU A 18 7.64 -4.21 31.69
C GLU A 18 7.73 -5.57 30.97
N ARG A 19 6.59 -6.07 30.50
CA ARG A 19 6.46 -7.30 29.73
C ARG A 19 5.64 -7.05 28.47
N PRO A 20 5.91 -7.79 27.38
CA PRO A 20 5.04 -7.78 26.20
C PRO A 20 3.66 -8.33 26.61
N ASP A 21 2.61 -7.57 26.32
CA ASP A 21 1.23 -7.97 26.62
C ASP A 21 0.54 -8.54 25.37
N LEU A 22 -0.53 -9.32 25.61
CA LEU A 22 -1.33 -9.91 24.54
C LEU A 22 -2.06 -8.83 23.73
N ILE A 23 -2.35 -7.69 24.34
CA ILE A 23 -3.00 -6.54 23.68
C ILE A 23 -2.07 -5.95 22.61
N ALA A 24 -0.77 -5.76 22.89
CA ALA A 24 0.19 -5.37 21.88
C ALA A 24 0.22 -6.39 20.75
N GLY A 25 0.34 -7.68 21.05
CA GLY A 25 0.30 -8.73 20.03
C GLY A 25 -0.95 -8.66 19.14
N ALA A 26 -2.12 -8.51 19.75
CA ALA A 26 -3.39 -8.38 19.04
C ALA A 26 -3.46 -7.12 18.17
N ARG A 27 -2.92 -5.98 18.64
CA ARG A 27 -2.82 -4.74 17.84
C ARG A 27 -1.92 -4.92 16.62
N GLY A 28 -0.76 -5.58 16.78
CA GLY A 28 0.14 -5.89 15.67
C GLY A 28 -0.54 -6.79 14.64
N GLY A 29 -1.21 -7.85 15.10
CA GLY A 29 -2.00 -8.73 14.23
C GLY A 29 -3.15 -8.00 13.51
N ALA A 30 -3.87 -7.14 14.21
CA ALA A 30 -4.93 -6.33 13.63
C ALA A 30 -4.39 -5.37 12.56
N LEU A 31 -3.29 -4.66 12.84
CA LEU A 31 -2.63 -3.78 11.87
C LEU A 31 -2.15 -4.57 10.66
N LEU A 32 -1.60 -5.77 10.84
CA LEU A 32 -1.15 -6.62 9.75
C LEU A 32 -2.30 -7.01 8.80
N LEU A 33 -3.45 -7.36 9.36
CA LEU A 33 -4.63 -7.80 8.61
C LEU A 33 -5.50 -6.65 8.08
N LEU A 34 -5.36 -5.45 8.64
CA LEU A 34 -6.21 -4.29 8.34
C LEU A 34 -6.32 -3.99 6.83
N PRO A 35 -5.24 -3.92 6.04
CA PRO A 35 -5.37 -3.63 4.61
C PRO A 35 -6.15 -4.71 3.85
N THR A 36 -5.97 -5.97 4.25
CA THR A 36 -6.68 -7.11 3.64
C THR A 36 -8.18 -7.03 3.91
N ALA A 37 -8.58 -6.62 5.11
CA ALA A 37 -9.99 -6.39 5.43
C ALA A 37 -10.58 -5.22 4.63
N CYS A 38 -9.79 -4.16 4.39
CA CYS A 38 -10.24 -2.96 3.67
C CYS A 38 -10.30 -3.11 2.15
N ILE A 39 -9.77 -4.20 1.56
CA ILE A 39 -9.70 -4.37 0.09
C ILE A 39 -11.06 -4.35 -0.58
N PHE A 40 -12.11 -4.78 0.13
CA PHE A 40 -13.48 -4.85 -0.38
C PHE A 40 -14.19 -3.49 -0.42
N HIS A 41 -13.61 -2.45 0.20
CA HIS A 41 -14.21 -1.12 0.31
C HIS A 41 -13.66 -0.12 -0.72
N GLY A 42 -12.82 -0.59 -1.66
CA GLY A 42 -12.23 0.24 -2.70
C GLY A 42 -10.96 0.97 -2.27
N PRO A 43 -10.31 1.69 -3.21
CA PRO A 43 -9.00 2.29 -2.99
C PRO A 43 -9.01 3.38 -1.90
N GLU A 44 -10.10 4.13 -1.79
CA GLU A 44 -10.26 5.24 -0.82
C GLU A 44 -10.16 4.79 0.64
N VAL A 45 -10.56 3.55 0.94
CA VAL A 45 -10.48 2.98 2.30
C VAL A 45 -9.24 2.12 2.46
N PHE A 46 -8.89 1.37 1.41
CA PHE A 46 -7.74 0.48 1.42
C PHE A 46 -6.41 1.23 1.58
N VAL A 47 -6.20 2.34 0.85
CA VAL A 47 -4.91 3.05 0.84
C VAL A 47 -4.59 3.67 2.21
N PRO A 48 -5.50 4.41 2.88
CA PRO A 48 -5.28 4.86 4.24
C PRO A 48 -5.01 3.71 5.23
N ALA A 49 -5.74 2.59 5.10
CA ALA A 49 -5.52 1.40 5.91
C ALA A 49 -4.10 0.82 5.74
N LEU A 50 -3.57 0.82 4.52
CA LEU A 50 -2.21 0.42 4.21
C LEU A 50 -1.17 1.32 4.89
N VAL A 51 -1.34 2.64 4.76
CA VAL A 51 -0.44 3.64 5.35
C VAL A 51 -0.44 3.52 6.88
N LEU A 52 -1.62 3.39 7.50
CA LEU A 52 -1.76 3.19 8.93
C LEU A 52 -1.10 1.89 9.39
N SER A 53 -1.34 0.79 8.67
CA SER A 53 -0.75 -0.52 8.97
C SER A 53 0.78 -0.49 8.99
N VAL A 54 1.40 0.06 7.93
CA VAL A 54 2.86 0.14 7.82
C VAL A 54 3.43 1.16 8.81
N GLY A 55 2.87 2.37 8.86
CA GLY A 55 3.38 3.45 9.68
C GLY A 55 3.32 3.15 11.18
N ILE A 56 2.15 2.71 11.67
CA ILE A 56 1.98 2.38 13.09
C ILE A 56 2.69 1.06 13.41
N GLY A 57 2.58 0.03 12.56
CA GLY A 57 3.19 -1.27 12.80
C GLY A 57 4.72 -1.18 12.88
N VAL A 58 5.37 -0.75 11.80
CA VAL A 58 6.84 -0.64 11.76
C VAL A 58 7.34 0.37 12.79
N GLY A 59 6.68 1.52 12.94
CA GLY A 59 7.04 2.53 13.93
C GLY A 59 7.02 2.01 15.36
N SER A 60 5.97 1.26 15.73
CA SER A 60 5.85 0.66 17.08
C SER A 60 6.89 -0.44 17.29
N ALA A 61 7.15 -1.28 16.27
CA ALA A 61 8.19 -2.31 16.35
C ALA A 61 9.57 -1.71 16.64
N LEU A 62 9.93 -0.64 15.93
CA LEU A 62 11.20 0.07 16.12
C LEU A 62 11.25 0.72 17.51
N ALA A 63 10.20 1.43 17.91
CA ALA A 63 10.12 2.07 19.22
C ALA A 63 10.30 1.06 20.36
N TRP A 64 9.59 -0.07 20.33
CA TRP A 64 9.71 -1.08 21.38
C TRP A 64 11.04 -1.83 21.34
N THR A 65 11.59 -2.09 20.15
CA THR A 65 12.91 -2.72 20.03
C THR A 65 13.98 -1.86 20.71
N ILE A 66 13.94 -0.55 20.50
CA ILE A 66 14.90 0.41 21.09
C ILE A 66 14.66 0.58 22.60
N LEU A 67 13.40 0.82 23.00
CA LEU A 67 13.07 1.20 24.37
C LEU A 67 13.02 0.02 25.34
N ALA A 68 12.54 -1.14 24.88
CA ALA A 68 12.20 -2.28 25.74
C ALA A 68 12.76 -3.62 25.25
N GLY A 69 13.34 -3.70 24.04
CA GLY A 69 13.71 -4.96 23.40
C GLY A 69 14.62 -5.84 24.26
N TRP A 70 15.70 -5.27 24.80
CA TRP A 70 16.61 -6.02 25.67
C TRP A 70 15.94 -6.53 26.95
N ARG A 71 15.07 -5.71 27.55
CA ARG A 71 14.31 -6.09 28.75
C ARG A 71 13.35 -7.23 28.46
N TRP A 72 12.58 -7.13 27.36
CA TRP A 72 11.65 -8.17 26.95
C TRP A 72 12.34 -9.48 26.61
N LEU A 73 13.51 -9.44 25.94
CA LEU A 73 14.29 -10.63 25.63
C LEU A 73 14.81 -11.36 26.88
N LYS A 74 15.11 -10.63 27.97
CA LYS A 74 15.51 -11.25 29.23
C LYS A 74 14.36 -11.88 30.01
N ILE A 75 13.17 -11.26 29.98
CA ILE A 75 12.05 -11.66 30.84
C ILE A 75 11.09 -12.64 30.13
N ALA A 76 10.78 -12.37 28.86
CA ALA A 76 9.79 -13.11 28.08
C ALA A 76 10.20 -13.16 26.59
N PRO A 77 11.28 -13.89 26.24
CA PRO A 77 11.89 -13.82 24.90
C PRO A 77 10.93 -14.19 23.78
N VAL A 78 10.17 -15.28 23.94
CA VAL A 78 9.22 -15.76 22.91
C VAL A 78 8.14 -14.72 22.63
N SER A 79 7.48 -14.21 23.68
CA SER A 79 6.42 -13.20 23.53
C SER A 79 6.95 -11.88 22.98
N GLY A 80 8.15 -11.45 23.42
CA GLY A 80 8.78 -10.21 22.93
C GLY A 80 9.10 -10.29 21.44
N ILE A 81 9.68 -11.40 20.99
CA ILE A 81 9.96 -11.65 19.58
C ILE A 81 8.65 -11.68 18.79
N LEU A 82 7.61 -12.36 19.28
CA LEU A 82 6.33 -12.46 18.59
C LEU A 82 5.66 -11.08 18.40
N VAL A 83 5.61 -10.26 19.45
CA VAL A 83 5.02 -8.91 19.39
C VAL A 83 5.78 -8.03 18.39
N ILE A 84 7.11 -8.04 18.45
CA ILE A 84 7.95 -7.28 17.51
C ILE A 84 7.75 -7.80 16.08
N ALA A 85 7.74 -9.12 15.88
CA ALA A 85 7.57 -9.75 14.58
C ALA A 85 6.21 -9.45 13.95
N LEU A 86 5.12 -9.46 14.73
CA LEU A 86 3.78 -9.10 14.23
C LEU A 86 3.71 -7.66 13.75
N HIS A 87 4.32 -6.74 14.49
CA HIS A 87 4.36 -5.32 14.13
C HIS A 87 5.30 -5.06 12.96
N PHE A 88 6.48 -5.67 12.94
CA PHE A 88 7.41 -5.55 11.83
C PHE A 88 6.88 -6.23 10.56
N GLY A 89 6.09 -7.30 10.72
CA GLY A 89 5.40 -8.01 9.66
C GLY A 89 4.47 -7.11 8.85
N THR A 90 3.99 -5.98 9.39
CA THR A 90 3.21 -5.02 8.60
C THR A 90 4.01 -4.41 7.46
N ALA A 91 5.36 -4.46 7.49
CA ALA A 91 6.21 -4.09 6.35
C ALA A 91 5.94 -4.96 5.11
N VAL A 92 5.41 -6.18 5.27
CA VAL A 92 4.98 -7.02 4.13
C VAL A 92 3.91 -6.32 3.31
N ASN A 93 3.08 -5.47 3.93
CA ASN A 93 2.05 -4.72 3.23
C ASN A 93 2.64 -3.70 2.23
N VAL A 94 3.90 -3.30 2.34
CA VAL A 94 4.59 -2.49 1.32
C VAL A 94 4.64 -3.22 -0.03
N TRP A 95 4.69 -4.55 -0.05
CA TRP A 95 4.64 -5.33 -1.28
C TRP A 95 3.29 -5.27 -2.00
N LEU A 96 2.24 -4.78 -1.34
CA LEU A 96 0.95 -4.53 -1.97
C LEU A 96 0.96 -3.24 -2.79
N VAL A 97 1.78 -2.24 -2.40
CA VAL A 97 1.84 -0.90 -3.05
C VAL A 97 2.00 -0.99 -4.58
N PRO A 98 2.97 -1.75 -5.13
CA PRO A 98 3.11 -1.95 -6.58
C PRO A 98 1.83 -2.40 -7.29
N ARG A 99 1.09 -3.32 -6.66
CA ARG A 99 -0.10 -3.90 -7.29
C ARG A 99 -1.26 -2.91 -7.27
N LEU A 100 -1.35 -2.11 -6.22
CA LEU A 100 -2.39 -1.11 -6.05
C LEU A 100 -2.19 0.08 -6.96
N ASP A 101 -0.96 0.57 -7.10
CA ASP A 101 -0.62 1.64 -8.03
C ASP A 101 -1.09 1.29 -9.45
N ALA A 102 -0.85 0.04 -9.89
CA ALA A 102 -1.35 -0.45 -11.18
C ALA A 102 -2.89 -0.51 -11.24
N THR A 103 -3.56 -0.98 -10.18
CA THR A 103 -5.04 -1.04 -10.14
C THR A 103 -5.68 0.35 -10.15
N VAL A 104 -5.13 1.29 -9.38
CA VAL A 104 -5.61 2.69 -9.32
C VAL A 104 -5.43 3.35 -10.67
N ARG A 105 -4.24 3.25 -11.27
CA ARG A 105 -4.00 3.75 -12.64
C ARG A 105 -4.96 3.11 -13.62
N ALA A 106 -5.14 1.79 -13.57
CA ALA A 106 -6.05 1.11 -14.49
C ALA A 106 -7.50 1.61 -14.33
N HIS A 107 -7.93 1.91 -13.10
CA HIS A 107 -9.24 2.46 -12.82
C HIS A 107 -9.40 3.89 -13.36
N GLU A 108 -8.45 4.78 -13.09
CA GLU A 108 -8.42 6.16 -13.61
C GLU A 108 -8.48 6.16 -15.15
N LEU A 109 -7.66 5.30 -15.77
CA LEU A 109 -7.59 5.14 -17.21
C LEU A 109 -8.89 4.62 -17.82
N THR A 110 -9.58 3.73 -17.11
CA THR A 110 -10.92 3.27 -17.49
C THR A 110 -11.94 4.39 -17.41
N GLN A 111 -11.89 5.21 -16.36
CA GLN A 111 -12.79 6.37 -16.20
C GLN A 111 -12.56 7.40 -17.30
N ASP A 112 -11.31 7.73 -17.62
CA ASP A 112 -10.94 8.66 -18.70
C ASP A 112 -11.45 8.19 -20.07
N ALA A 113 -11.22 6.90 -20.38
CA ALA A 113 -11.72 6.31 -21.62
C ALA A 113 -13.25 6.32 -21.69
N SER A 114 -13.92 6.01 -20.58
CA SER A 114 -15.39 6.03 -20.48
C SER A 114 -15.96 7.44 -20.63
N ALA A 115 -15.31 8.44 -20.03
CA ALA A 115 -15.70 9.85 -20.15
C ALA A 115 -15.54 10.34 -21.59
N TRP A 116 -14.47 9.93 -22.28
CA TRP A 116 -14.27 10.23 -23.69
C TRP A 116 -15.37 9.62 -24.58
N TRP A 117 -15.74 8.36 -24.34
CA TRP A 117 -16.86 7.73 -25.05
C TRP A 117 -18.20 8.42 -24.75
N ALA A 118 -18.44 8.81 -23.50
CA ALA A 118 -19.64 9.55 -23.09
C ALA A 118 -19.74 10.94 -23.76
N ALA A 119 -18.60 11.58 -24.05
CA ALA A 119 -18.53 12.80 -24.85
C ALA A 119 -18.78 12.58 -26.35
N GLY A 120 -19.06 11.34 -26.78
CA GLY A 120 -19.33 10.96 -28.16
C GLY A 120 -18.10 10.47 -28.94
N GLY A 121 -16.94 10.37 -28.29
CA GLY A 121 -15.66 10.07 -28.92
C GLY A 121 -15.25 11.00 -30.09
N PRO A 122 -15.55 12.32 -30.08
CA PRO A 122 -15.12 13.18 -31.17
C PRO A 122 -13.63 13.50 -31.03
N GLY A 123 -12.82 13.08 -32.01
CA GLY A 123 -11.43 13.52 -32.15
C GLY A 123 -10.38 12.56 -31.61
N GLU A 124 -9.26 13.12 -31.17
CA GLU A 124 -8.11 12.36 -30.70
C GLU A 124 -8.43 11.57 -29.42
N PRO A 125 -8.01 10.29 -29.32
CA PRO A 125 -8.10 9.52 -28.09
C PRO A 125 -7.34 10.18 -26.94
N PRO A 126 -7.73 9.92 -25.67
CA PRO A 126 -7.03 10.46 -24.51
C PRO A 126 -5.56 10.01 -24.48
N ARG A 127 -4.75 10.71 -23.69
CA ARG A 127 -3.35 10.33 -23.41
C ARG A 127 -3.23 9.91 -21.96
N TYR A 128 -2.37 8.94 -21.69
CA TYR A 128 -2.11 8.42 -20.35
C TYR A 128 -0.63 8.38 -20.03
N THR A 129 -0.32 8.34 -18.74
CA THR A 129 1.05 8.22 -18.25
C THR A 129 1.39 6.73 -18.03
N VAL A 130 2.49 6.27 -18.62
CA VAL A 130 2.88 4.84 -18.66
C VAL A 130 3.39 4.33 -17.31
N GLY A 131 3.92 5.22 -16.46
CA GLY A 131 4.53 4.82 -15.19
C GLY A 131 5.64 5.75 -14.75
N ASP A 132 6.64 5.80 -15.62
CA ASP A 132 7.93 6.49 -15.48
C ASP A 132 7.90 7.98 -15.88
N GLY A 133 6.71 8.50 -16.17
CA GLY A 133 6.49 9.86 -16.67
C GLY A 133 6.31 9.96 -18.18
N GLY A 134 6.55 8.89 -18.93
CA GLY A 134 6.21 8.82 -20.35
C GLY A 134 4.71 8.98 -20.57
N ARG A 135 4.31 9.76 -21.59
CA ARG A 135 2.91 9.93 -21.99
C ARG A 135 2.65 9.30 -23.35
N VAL A 136 1.64 8.45 -23.41
CA VAL A 136 1.28 7.68 -24.59
C VAL A 136 -0.19 7.90 -24.91
N GLN A 137 -0.52 7.97 -26.20
CA GLN A 137 -1.90 8.10 -26.64
C GLN A 137 -2.58 6.74 -26.71
N TRP A 138 -3.83 6.67 -26.29
CA TRP A 138 -4.65 5.48 -26.50
C TRP A 138 -4.80 5.20 -27.99
N HIS A 139 -4.76 3.93 -28.37
CA HIS A 139 -5.01 3.50 -29.73
C HIS A 139 -6.49 3.16 -29.90
N ARG A 140 -7.11 3.60 -30.99
CA ARG A 140 -8.49 3.24 -31.31
C ARG A 140 -8.50 2.01 -32.22
N ASP A 141 -9.04 0.91 -31.72
CA ASP A 141 -9.28 -0.34 -32.44
C ASP A 141 -10.79 -0.53 -32.62
N GLY A 142 -11.33 -0.01 -33.72
CA GLY A 142 -12.77 -0.02 -34.00
C GLY A 142 -13.59 0.72 -32.93
N ASP A 143 -14.41 -0.04 -32.21
CA ASP A 143 -15.24 0.42 -31.09
C ASP A 143 -14.57 0.21 -29.72
N ALA A 144 -13.26 -0.02 -29.68
CA ALA A 144 -12.49 -0.11 -28.46
C ALA A 144 -11.34 0.91 -28.42
N LEU A 145 -11.01 1.38 -27.21
CA LEU A 145 -9.76 2.05 -26.91
C LEU A 145 -8.81 1.04 -26.27
N VAL A 146 -7.58 0.98 -26.76
CA VAL A 146 -6.55 0.05 -26.30
C VAL A 146 -5.31 0.83 -25.90
N THR A 147 -4.72 0.49 -24.75
CA THR A 147 -3.41 1.01 -24.37
C THR A 147 -2.34 0.34 -25.24
N PRO A 148 -1.60 1.06 -26.11
CA PRO A 148 -0.56 0.43 -26.95
C PRO A 148 0.67 0.02 -26.12
N GLU A 149 0.95 0.73 -25.03
CA GLU A 149 2.01 0.39 -24.08
C GLU A 149 1.43 -0.14 -22.76
N PRO A 150 2.12 -1.07 -22.08
CA PRO A 150 1.64 -1.56 -20.80
C PRO A 150 1.62 -0.46 -19.75
N ILE A 151 0.59 -0.47 -18.91
CA ILE A 151 0.64 0.23 -17.62
C ILE A 151 1.77 -0.40 -16.82
N LEU A 152 2.74 0.41 -16.39
CA LEU A 152 3.84 -0.04 -15.56
C LEU A 152 3.45 0.05 -14.09
N ARG A 153 3.91 -0.94 -13.31
CA ARG A 153 3.93 -0.87 -11.86
C ARG A 153 5.34 -0.56 -11.37
N TRP A 154 5.44 0.26 -10.34
CA TRP A 154 6.70 0.44 -9.64
C TRP A 154 7.05 -0.83 -8.85
N THR A 155 8.32 -1.25 -8.85
CA THR A 155 8.84 -2.27 -7.94
C THR A 155 10.16 -1.79 -7.35
N PRO A 156 10.65 -2.38 -6.26
CA PRO A 156 11.99 -2.09 -5.74
C PRO A 156 13.12 -2.30 -6.78
N PHE A 157 12.86 -3.07 -7.84
CA PHE A 157 13.80 -3.36 -8.94
C PHE A 157 13.47 -2.57 -10.22
N GLY A 158 12.78 -1.44 -10.09
CA GLY A 158 12.37 -0.56 -11.19
C GLY A 158 10.96 -0.84 -11.71
N TRP A 159 10.61 -0.15 -12.78
CA TRP A 159 9.31 -0.26 -13.43
C TRP A 159 9.18 -1.60 -14.17
N LYS A 160 8.03 -2.26 -14.01
CA LYS A 160 7.72 -3.53 -14.68
C LYS A 160 6.33 -3.45 -15.32
N PRO A 161 6.11 -4.07 -16.50
CA PRO A 161 4.78 -4.19 -17.09
C PRO A 161 3.79 -4.83 -16.11
N ALA A 162 2.65 -4.18 -15.93
CA ALA A 162 1.54 -4.68 -15.11
C ALA A 162 0.45 -5.29 -15.99
N CYS A 163 -0.14 -4.48 -16.87
CA CYS A 163 -1.23 -4.89 -17.74
C CYS A 163 -1.42 -3.94 -18.94
N TRP A 164 -2.22 -4.41 -19.90
CA TRP A 164 -2.81 -3.62 -20.98
C TRP A 164 -4.32 -3.56 -20.74
N LEU A 165 -4.94 -2.46 -21.14
CA LEU A 165 -6.37 -2.27 -21.06
C LEU A 165 -6.99 -2.17 -22.45
N ARG A 166 -8.15 -2.77 -22.59
CA ARG A 166 -9.09 -2.57 -23.70
C ARG A 166 -10.41 -2.12 -23.11
N VAL A 167 -10.86 -0.92 -23.46
CA VAL A 167 -12.12 -0.33 -23.01
C VAL A 167 -13.03 -0.19 -24.22
N GLU A 168 -14.09 -0.98 -24.25
CA GLU A 168 -15.09 -0.91 -25.32
C GLU A 168 -16.02 0.29 -25.15
N ARG A 169 -16.60 0.74 -26.26
CA ARG A 169 -17.65 1.76 -26.27
C ARG A 169 -18.87 1.37 -25.45
N SER A 170 -19.12 0.07 -25.29
CA SER A 170 -20.17 -0.48 -24.43
C SER A 170 -19.93 -0.21 -22.93
N GLY A 171 -18.73 0.21 -22.56
CA GLY A 171 -18.27 0.31 -21.18
C GLY A 171 -17.64 -0.97 -20.63
N SER A 172 -17.55 -2.03 -21.43
CA SER A 172 -16.85 -3.25 -21.03
C SER A 172 -15.33 -3.01 -20.99
N VAL A 173 -14.65 -3.65 -20.03
CA VAL A 173 -13.20 -3.47 -19.80
C VAL A 173 -12.54 -4.84 -19.75
N ALA A 174 -11.59 -5.06 -20.65
CA ALA A 174 -10.73 -6.23 -20.65
C ALA A 174 -9.31 -5.85 -20.23
N VAL A 175 -8.77 -6.61 -19.27
CA VAL A 175 -7.41 -6.44 -18.77
C VAL A 175 -6.56 -7.62 -19.25
N SER A 176 -5.49 -7.34 -19.99
CA SER A 176 -4.58 -8.35 -20.51
C SER A 176 -3.18 -8.23 -19.88
N ARG A 177 -2.47 -9.36 -19.77
CA ARG A 177 -1.05 -9.41 -19.39
C ARG A 177 -0.11 -9.55 -20.59
N THR A 178 -0.67 -9.58 -21.79
CA THR A 178 0.08 -9.63 -23.04
C THR A 178 -0.30 -8.43 -23.90
N PRO A 179 0.61 -7.97 -24.78
CA PRO A 179 0.30 -6.91 -25.72
C PRO A 179 -0.96 -7.23 -26.53
N PRO A 180 -1.77 -6.23 -26.87
CA PRO A 180 -2.81 -6.39 -27.88
C PRO A 180 -2.13 -6.78 -29.21
N GLY A 181 -2.60 -7.88 -29.81
CA GLY A 181 -2.17 -8.34 -31.13
C GLY A 181 -2.92 -7.65 -32.25
#